data_AF-A0A5P1EKP4-F1
#
_entry.id   AF-A0A5P1EKP4-F1
#
_cell.length_a   1.000
_cell.length_b   1.000
_cell.length_c   1.000
_cell.angle_alpha   90.00
_cell.angle_beta   90.00
_cell.angle_gamma   90.00
#
_symmetry.space_group_name_H-M   'P 1'
#
loop_
_entity.id
_entity.type
_entity.pdbx_description
1 polymer ?
#
loop_
_entity_poly.entity_id
_entity_poly.type
_entity_poly.pdbx_seq_one_letter_code
_entity_poly.pdbx_strand_id
1 'polypeptide(L)'
;MLVLSLLPPLSPCPQITPLASIPSSSIISTNQSSNHKLSRRKTLSLLTSPLIISLPIETARAEDKDETQQEEERVIQIFQDASPSVVFIKVLALQPKSGQNKKDVPVIEEEDAKVEGTGSGFVWDKAGHIVTNYHVIDKLATDQSGLRRCKVFFEDVNGSTFAREGKLIGYDASYDLAVLKVDVEGDKLRPPLIGSSRDLRVGQSCFAIGNPLGYEHTLTTGVVSGLGREIPSPNGRPIRGAIQTDAAINAGNSGGPLIDSYGHVIGVNTATFTRKGTGISSGVNFAIPIDVVFRTVPFLIVYGPKLSSTIPYSSKLSLSFPMAHEIVLLSWWASVFGLRVKIALAEKRIGHEYREEELFDKSPLLVKSNPVYKKVPVLIHSGMPICESLAIIEYVDEVWTHSPLLLPEDPYQRAKARFWADFTNKIYPVGRKARNVEGEDLRAATKELVAMLKLLEGELGEKLSFNGETFGYVDIALIPFSCWFYTYETLGEFSIEEECPKLMDWVKRCMERDSVSKALPDPHRVYELNRELKKRLG
;
A
#
# COMPACT_ATOMS: atom_id res chain seq x y z
N MET A 1 65.36 -18.94 -21.39
CA MET A 1 65.08 -18.83 -19.95
C MET A 1 63.74 -18.11 -19.82
N LEU A 2 62.70 -18.66 -19.15
CA LEU A 2 62.57 -18.92 -17.69
C LEU A 2 62.62 -17.60 -16.90
N VAL A 3 61.68 -17.25 -16.00
CA VAL A 3 60.66 -18.02 -15.22
C VAL A 3 59.30 -17.28 -15.30
N LEU A 4 58.06 -17.83 -15.40
CA LEU A 4 57.41 -19.16 -15.24
C LEU A 4 56.66 -19.37 -13.88
N SER A 5 55.34 -19.62 -13.92
CA SER A 5 54.39 -19.83 -12.79
C SER A 5 53.99 -18.54 -12.02
N LEU A 6 52.81 -18.42 -11.37
CA LEU A 6 51.79 -19.40 -10.95
C LEU A 6 50.34 -18.98 -11.34
N LEU A 7 49.52 -19.94 -11.76
CA LEU A 7 48.04 -19.91 -11.72
C LEU A 7 47.53 -21.34 -11.43
N PRO A 8 46.40 -21.52 -10.70
CA PRO A 8 45.86 -22.84 -10.38
C PRO A 8 45.14 -23.50 -11.57
N PRO A 9 45.03 -24.84 -11.62
CA PRO A 9 44.36 -25.57 -12.70
C PRO A 9 42.83 -25.48 -12.61
N LEU A 10 42.17 -25.55 -13.76
CA LEU A 10 40.71 -25.68 -13.87
C LEU A 10 40.27 -27.14 -13.62
N SER A 11 39.22 -27.33 -12.82
CA SER A 11 38.61 -28.65 -12.60
C SER A 11 37.83 -29.15 -13.82
N PRO A 12 37.85 -30.45 -14.13
CA PRO A 12 37.11 -31.02 -15.26
C PRO A 12 35.60 -31.08 -14.98
N CYS A 13 34.80 -30.91 -16.03
CA CYS A 13 33.34 -31.04 -15.96
C CYS A 13 32.92 -32.53 -15.94
N PRO A 14 32.00 -32.97 -15.05
CA PRO A 14 31.56 -34.36 -15.01
C PRO A 14 30.68 -34.72 -16.21
N GLN A 15 30.83 -35.94 -16.72
CA GLN A 15 30.00 -36.49 -17.78
C GLN A 15 28.68 -37.03 -17.21
N ILE A 16 27.57 -36.81 -17.92
CA ILE A 16 26.25 -37.34 -17.55
C ILE A 16 26.07 -38.71 -18.24
N THR A 17 25.90 -39.77 -17.45
CA THR A 17 25.46 -41.09 -17.90
C THR A 17 24.00 -41.33 -17.50
N PRO A 18 23.18 -41.97 -18.35
CA PRO A 18 21.77 -42.23 -18.04
C PRO A 18 21.61 -43.40 -17.05
N LEU A 19 20.74 -43.26 -16.06
CA LEU A 19 20.31 -44.35 -15.19
C LEU A 19 18.95 -44.92 -15.64
N ALA A 20 18.78 -46.23 -15.44
CA ALA A 20 17.58 -46.96 -15.84
C ALA A 20 16.49 -46.99 -14.75
N SER A 21 15.27 -47.34 -15.18
CA SER A 21 14.05 -47.46 -14.36
C SER A 21 14.12 -48.53 -13.26
N ILE A 22 13.53 -48.24 -12.10
CA ILE A 22 13.18 -49.20 -11.03
C ILE A 22 11.67 -49.05 -10.73
N PRO A 23 10.91 -50.14 -10.53
CA PRO A 23 9.44 -50.12 -10.63
C PRO A 23 8.70 -49.75 -9.33
N SER A 24 7.40 -49.52 -9.47
CA SER A 24 6.47 -49.15 -8.40
C SER A 24 5.86 -50.33 -7.64
N SER A 25 5.61 -50.09 -6.35
CA SER A 25 4.77 -50.88 -5.44
C SER A 25 3.98 -49.92 -4.55
N SER A 26 2.79 -50.23 -4.03
CA SER A 26 1.80 -51.25 -4.39
C SER A 26 0.51 -50.94 -3.64
N ILE A 27 -0.64 -50.85 -4.31
CA ILE A 27 -1.96 -50.74 -3.66
C ILE A 27 -2.88 -51.85 -4.19
N ILE A 28 -3.68 -52.40 -3.27
CA ILE A 28 -4.45 -53.64 -3.46
C ILE A 28 -5.75 -53.35 -4.20
N SER A 29 -6.05 -54.14 -5.23
CA SER A 29 -7.40 -54.35 -5.74
C SER A 29 -7.58 -55.80 -6.14
N THR A 30 -8.60 -56.46 -5.60
CA THR A 30 -8.86 -57.89 -5.78
C THR A 30 -9.84 -58.14 -6.92
N ASN A 31 -9.53 -59.08 -7.82
CA ASN A 31 -10.55 -59.80 -8.58
C ASN A 31 -10.12 -61.23 -8.88
N GLN A 32 -11.06 -62.17 -8.90
CA GLN A 32 -10.78 -63.61 -8.83
C GLN A 32 -10.80 -64.32 -10.19
N SER A 33 -9.87 -65.27 -10.32
CA SER A 33 -9.92 -66.50 -11.15
C SER A 33 -10.75 -66.51 -12.43
N SER A 34 -10.07 -66.58 -13.58
CA SER A 34 -10.64 -67.08 -14.82
C SER A 34 -10.99 -68.57 -14.73
N ASN A 35 -12.05 -68.98 -15.42
CA ASN A 35 -12.40 -70.40 -15.62
C ASN A 35 -12.68 -70.64 -17.11
N HIS A 36 -11.67 -71.09 -17.85
CA HIS A 36 -11.83 -71.50 -19.25
C HIS A 36 -12.07 -73.01 -19.35
N LYS A 37 -13.07 -73.41 -20.15
CA LYS A 37 -13.19 -74.77 -20.70
C LYS A 37 -13.39 -74.72 -22.22
N LEU A 38 -13.02 -75.83 -22.85
CA LEU A 38 -13.03 -76.10 -24.29
C LEU A 38 -14.50 -76.07 -24.83
N SER A 39 -14.81 -75.95 -26.14
CA SER A 39 -14.19 -76.70 -27.25
C SER A 39 -14.66 -76.27 -28.66
N ARG A 40 -13.81 -76.54 -29.66
CA ARG A 40 -14.06 -76.83 -31.10
C ARG A 40 -15.25 -76.18 -31.86
N ARG A 41 -14.86 -75.40 -32.88
CA ARG A 41 -15.29 -75.45 -34.30
C ARG A 41 -16.79 -75.71 -34.65
N LYS A 42 -17.39 -74.76 -35.38
CA LYS A 42 -17.95 -74.99 -36.72
C LYS A 42 -18.12 -73.68 -37.49
N THR A 43 -17.99 -73.72 -38.82
CA THR A 43 -18.27 -72.62 -39.75
C THR A 43 -19.70 -72.71 -40.28
N LEU A 44 -20.35 -71.57 -40.49
CA LEU A 44 -21.53 -71.41 -41.35
C LEU A 44 -21.58 -69.97 -41.90
N SER A 45 -22.34 -69.73 -42.97
CA SER A 45 -22.28 -68.50 -43.78
C SER A 45 -23.65 -67.86 -44.02
N LEU A 46 -23.64 -66.61 -44.53
CA LEU A 46 -24.80 -65.81 -45.01
C LEU A 46 -25.72 -65.34 -43.86
N LEU A 47 -26.27 -64.12 -43.84
CA LEU A 47 -26.86 -63.29 -44.91
C LEU A 47 -26.60 -61.77 -44.71
N THR A 48 -26.89 -60.98 -45.75
CA THR A 48 -26.80 -59.50 -45.74
C THR A 48 -28.17 -58.83 -45.59
N SER A 49 -28.26 -57.81 -44.72
CA SER A 49 -29.35 -56.82 -44.73
C SER A 49 -28.81 -55.44 -44.29
N PRO A 50 -29.04 -54.36 -45.04
CA PRO A 50 -28.69 -53.01 -44.61
C PRO A 50 -29.76 -52.47 -43.66
N LEU A 51 -29.46 -52.40 -42.36
CA LEU A 51 -30.34 -51.73 -41.40
C LEU A 51 -30.11 -50.21 -41.48
N ILE A 52 -31.11 -49.47 -41.96
CA ILE A 52 -31.07 -47.99 -41.93
C ILE A 52 -31.30 -47.57 -40.48
N ILE A 53 -30.20 -47.30 -39.77
CA ILE A 53 -30.24 -46.70 -38.44
C ILE A 53 -30.38 -45.19 -38.62
N SER A 54 -31.60 -44.67 -38.42
CA SER A 54 -31.78 -43.25 -38.14
C SER A 54 -31.12 -42.93 -36.80
N LEU A 55 -29.92 -42.37 -36.83
CA LEU A 55 -29.32 -41.76 -35.65
C LEU A 55 -30.22 -40.60 -35.21
N PRO A 56 -30.63 -40.53 -33.93
CA PRO A 56 -31.22 -39.29 -33.41
C PRO A 56 -30.16 -38.19 -33.49
N ILE A 57 -30.58 -36.97 -33.85
CA ILE A 57 -29.74 -35.78 -33.64
C ILE A 57 -29.80 -35.48 -32.15
N GLU A 58 -28.90 -36.11 -31.40
CA GLU A 58 -28.79 -35.97 -29.96
C GLU A 58 -28.20 -34.57 -29.67
N THR A 59 -29.06 -33.64 -29.27
CA THR A 59 -28.65 -32.29 -28.87
C THR A 59 -27.75 -32.38 -27.65
N ALA A 60 -26.49 -31.99 -27.80
CA ALA A 60 -25.46 -32.14 -26.77
C ALA A 60 -25.90 -31.50 -25.45
N ARG A 61 -26.19 -32.33 -24.45
CA ARG A 61 -26.32 -31.89 -23.06
C ARG A 61 -24.92 -31.71 -22.49
N ALA A 62 -24.64 -30.51 -22.00
CA ALA A 62 -23.43 -30.24 -21.24
C ALA A 62 -23.56 -30.84 -19.83
N GLU A 63 -22.89 -31.96 -19.60
CA GLU A 63 -22.71 -32.57 -18.27
C GLU A 63 -21.22 -32.74 -17.96
N ASP A 64 -20.47 -31.63 -18.05
CA ASP A 64 -19.44 -31.29 -17.08
C ASP A 64 -19.28 -29.76 -17.04
N LYS A 65 -18.85 -29.18 -15.92
CA LYS A 65 -18.63 -27.71 -15.83
C LYS A 65 -17.24 -27.37 -16.38
N ASP A 66 -17.14 -27.35 -17.70
CA ASP A 66 -15.95 -27.00 -18.50
C ASP A 66 -15.15 -25.86 -17.84
N GLU A 67 -13.84 -26.04 -17.68
CA GLU A 67 -12.94 -25.04 -17.08
C GLU A 67 -13.04 -23.68 -17.80
N THR A 68 -13.32 -23.72 -19.11
CA THR A 68 -13.61 -22.55 -19.96
C THR A 68 -14.81 -21.74 -19.45
N GLN A 69 -15.91 -22.42 -19.09
CA GLN A 69 -17.10 -21.75 -18.54
C GLN A 69 -16.81 -21.11 -17.18
N GLN A 70 -15.97 -21.74 -16.36
CA GLN A 70 -15.58 -21.21 -15.05
C GLN A 70 -14.66 -19.98 -15.16
N GLU A 71 -13.89 -19.87 -16.24
CA GLU A 71 -13.13 -18.65 -16.56
C GLU A 71 -14.04 -17.55 -17.12
N GLU A 72 -14.95 -17.88 -18.05
CA GLU A 72 -15.93 -16.91 -18.58
C GLU A 72 -16.84 -16.34 -17.46
N GLU A 73 -17.39 -17.19 -16.59
CA GLU A 73 -18.16 -16.77 -15.40
C GLU A 73 -17.37 -15.81 -14.50
N ARG A 74 -16.07 -16.06 -14.30
CA ARG A 74 -15.19 -15.19 -13.50
C ARG A 74 -14.97 -13.83 -14.17
N VAL A 75 -14.75 -13.79 -15.48
CA VAL A 75 -14.55 -12.54 -16.23
C VAL A 75 -15.83 -11.71 -16.27
N ILE A 76 -16.99 -12.36 -16.41
CA ILE A 76 -18.31 -11.72 -16.31
C ILE A 76 -18.51 -11.10 -14.92
N GLN A 77 -18.21 -11.84 -13.85
CA GLN A 77 -18.33 -11.34 -12.47
C GLN A 77 -17.42 -10.13 -12.20
N ILE A 78 -16.14 -10.20 -12.60
CA ILE A 78 -15.19 -9.08 -12.48
C ILE A 78 -15.73 -7.82 -13.17
N PHE A 79 -16.34 -7.96 -14.35
CA PHE A 79 -16.94 -6.83 -15.06
C PHE A 79 -18.18 -6.28 -14.35
N GLN A 80 -19.09 -7.14 -13.89
CA GLN A 80 -20.33 -6.73 -13.22
C GLN A 80 -20.10 -6.05 -11.86
N ASP A 81 -19.09 -6.49 -11.10
CA ASP A 81 -18.73 -5.87 -9.82
C ASP A 81 -17.98 -4.55 -10.00
N ALA A 82 -17.14 -4.45 -11.04
CA ALA A 82 -16.27 -3.29 -11.25
C ALA A 82 -16.87 -2.18 -12.13
N SER A 83 -17.71 -2.49 -13.13
CA SER A 83 -18.28 -1.46 -14.03
C SER A 83 -19.06 -0.35 -13.30
N PRO A 84 -19.82 -0.61 -12.21
CA PRO A 84 -20.51 0.45 -11.46
C PRO A 84 -19.57 1.42 -10.72
N SER A 85 -18.27 1.11 -10.65
CA SER A 85 -17.24 2.03 -10.13
C SER A 85 -16.65 2.95 -11.20
N VAL A 86 -16.83 2.62 -12.48
CA VAL A 86 -16.18 3.28 -13.62
C VAL A 86 -17.11 4.33 -14.21
N VAL A 87 -16.57 5.54 -14.40
CA VAL A 87 -17.32 6.72 -14.83
C VAL A 87 -16.80 7.25 -16.17
N PHE A 88 -17.69 7.80 -16.99
CA PHE A 88 -17.30 8.54 -18.19
C PHE A 88 -17.06 10.02 -17.85
N ILE A 89 -15.96 10.59 -18.35
CA ILE A 89 -15.51 11.94 -18.07
C ILE A 89 -15.50 12.74 -19.38
N LYS A 90 -16.15 13.92 -19.35
CA LYS A 90 -16.30 14.80 -20.52
C LYS A 90 -15.93 16.24 -20.14
N VAL A 91 -14.85 16.76 -20.74
CA VAL A 91 -14.43 18.16 -20.61
C VAL A 91 -15.09 18.98 -21.71
N LEU A 92 -15.78 20.03 -21.30
CA LEU A 92 -16.58 20.92 -22.14
C LEU A 92 -16.00 22.34 -22.09
N ALA A 93 -15.83 22.98 -23.24
CA ALA A 93 -15.61 24.43 -23.35
C ALA A 93 -16.93 25.14 -23.66
N LEU A 94 -17.32 26.04 -22.77
CA LEU A 94 -18.49 26.89 -22.90
C LEU A 94 -18.21 28.05 -23.86
N GLN A 95 -19.11 28.27 -24.82
CA GLN A 95 -19.00 29.38 -25.77
C GLN A 95 -19.72 30.63 -25.22
N PRO A 96 -19.09 31.81 -25.17
CA PRO A 96 -19.79 33.05 -24.85
C PRO A 96 -20.79 33.39 -25.97
N LYS A 97 -22.08 33.56 -25.65
CA LYS A 97 -23.09 33.95 -26.65
C LYS A 97 -22.78 35.33 -27.23
N SER A 98 -22.51 35.37 -28.53
CA SER A 98 -22.25 36.58 -29.29
C SER A 98 -23.54 37.41 -29.47
N GLY A 99 -23.77 38.42 -28.63
CA GLY A 99 -24.81 39.43 -28.91
C GLY A 99 -25.43 40.20 -27.74
N GLN A 100 -25.10 39.89 -26.47
CA GLN A 100 -25.72 40.57 -25.32
C GLN A 100 -24.81 41.63 -24.65
N ASN A 101 -25.43 42.61 -24.00
CA ASN A 101 -24.76 43.80 -23.46
C ASN A 101 -23.87 43.49 -22.23
N LYS A 102 -22.81 44.29 -22.05
CA LYS A 102 -21.77 44.16 -21.00
C LYS A 102 -22.24 44.42 -19.54
N LYS A 103 -23.48 44.09 -19.17
CA LYS A 103 -24.00 44.32 -17.80
C LYS A 103 -24.77 43.15 -17.18
N ASP A 104 -25.18 42.16 -17.96
CA ASP A 104 -25.87 40.98 -17.43
C ASP A 104 -24.90 39.80 -17.28
N VAL A 105 -25.10 38.97 -16.26
CA VAL A 105 -24.31 37.75 -16.04
C VAL A 105 -24.70 36.74 -17.14
N PRO A 106 -23.74 36.19 -17.92
CA PRO A 106 -24.08 35.30 -19.02
C PRO A 106 -24.68 33.99 -18.49
N VAL A 107 -25.97 33.79 -18.76
CA VAL A 107 -26.62 32.48 -18.62
C VAL A 107 -26.16 31.64 -19.81
N ILE A 108 -25.23 30.73 -19.55
CA ILE A 108 -24.69 29.81 -20.57
C ILE A 108 -25.44 28.49 -20.50
N GLU A 109 -26.09 28.14 -21.60
CA GLU A 109 -26.77 26.85 -21.80
C GLU A 109 -25.75 25.81 -22.28
N GLU A 110 -25.92 24.56 -21.85
CA GLU A 110 -24.86 23.53 -21.99
C GLU A 110 -24.90 22.76 -23.33
N GLU A 111 -25.91 22.98 -24.17
CA GLU A 111 -26.11 22.23 -25.42
C GLU A 111 -25.15 22.68 -26.54
N ASP A 112 -24.74 23.95 -26.56
CA ASP A 112 -23.74 24.52 -27.50
C ASP A 112 -22.27 24.26 -27.07
N ALA A 113 -22.04 23.48 -26.01
CA ALA A 113 -20.72 23.32 -25.40
C ALA A 113 -19.81 22.37 -26.20
N LYS A 114 -18.67 22.89 -26.66
CA LYS A 114 -17.70 22.13 -27.46
C LYS A 114 -16.98 21.11 -26.56
N VAL A 115 -16.90 19.86 -27.01
CA VAL A 115 -16.10 18.82 -26.33
C VAL A 115 -14.61 19.06 -26.59
N GLU A 116 -13.80 19.17 -25.54
CA GLU A 116 -12.33 19.37 -25.63
C GLU A 116 -11.51 18.21 -25.04
N GLY A 117 -12.14 17.30 -24.29
CA GLY A 117 -11.51 16.09 -23.76
C GLY A 117 -12.53 15.05 -23.32
N THR A 118 -12.17 13.78 -23.44
CA THR A 118 -13.00 12.63 -23.02
C THR A 118 -12.11 11.49 -22.51
N GLY A 119 -12.58 10.75 -21.51
CA GLY A 119 -11.91 9.55 -21.02
C GLY A 119 -12.72 8.85 -19.94
N SER A 120 -12.13 7.85 -19.29
CA SER A 120 -12.71 7.19 -18.12
C SER A 120 -12.14 7.74 -16.81
N GLY A 121 -12.82 7.45 -15.72
CA GLY A 121 -12.27 7.47 -14.37
C GLY A 121 -12.86 6.34 -13.53
N PHE A 122 -12.52 6.28 -12.25
CA PHE A 122 -13.25 5.46 -11.28
C PHE A 122 -13.42 6.15 -9.94
N VAL A 123 -14.47 5.75 -9.21
CA VAL A 123 -14.79 6.21 -7.86
C VAL A 123 -13.68 5.77 -6.90
N TRP A 124 -13.01 6.73 -6.25
CA TRP A 124 -11.98 6.46 -5.25
C TRP A 124 -12.57 6.15 -3.88
N ASP A 125 -13.60 6.89 -3.48
CA ASP A 125 -14.20 6.81 -2.16
C ASP A 125 -15.68 7.23 -2.15
N LYS A 126 -16.35 6.98 -1.02
CA LYS A 126 -17.72 7.41 -0.76
C LYS A 126 -17.85 8.91 -0.43
N ALA A 127 -16.76 9.67 -0.45
CA ALA A 127 -16.80 11.13 -0.41
C ALA A 127 -16.92 11.76 -1.81
N GLY A 128 -16.87 10.95 -2.88
CA GLY A 128 -17.08 11.41 -4.26
C GLY A 128 -15.81 11.93 -4.93
N HIS A 129 -14.64 11.45 -4.52
CA HIS A 129 -13.42 11.63 -5.30
C HIS A 129 -13.37 10.62 -6.46
N ILE A 130 -12.91 11.07 -7.62
CA ILE A 130 -12.78 10.30 -8.87
C ILE A 130 -11.31 10.36 -9.31
N VAL A 131 -10.68 9.20 -9.54
CA VAL A 131 -9.35 9.11 -10.17
C VAL A 131 -9.50 9.04 -11.69
N THR A 132 -8.65 9.76 -12.41
CA THR A 132 -8.50 9.70 -13.86
C THR A 132 -7.07 10.11 -14.27
N ASN A 133 -6.76 10.16 -15.57
CA ASN A 133 -5.49 10.68 -16.05
C ASN A 133 -5.45 12.22 -16.07
N TYR A 134 -4.25 12.79 -15.97
CA TYR A 134 -4.05 14.22 -16.20
C TYR A 134 -4.40 14.62 -17.63
N HIS A 135 -4.00 13.81 -18.63
CA HIS A 135 -4.25 14.13 -20.04
C HIS A 135 -5.75 14.18 -20.42
N VAL A 136 -6.63 13.50 -19.67
CA VAL A 136 -8.09 13.56 -19.86
C VAL A 136 -8.66 14.93 -19.45
N ILE A 137 -7.99 15.62 -18.52
CA ILE A 137 -8.43 16.90 -17.93
C ILE A 137 -7.46 18.06 -18.19
N ASP A 138 -6.48 17.92 -19.09
CA ASP A 138 -5.39 18.90 -19.26
C ASP A 138 -5.90 20.30 -19.65
N LYS A 139 -6.93 20.37 -20.51
CA LYS A 139 -7.58 21.62 -20.91
C LYS A 139 -8.29 22.30 -19.74
N LEU A 140 -8.92 21.52 -18.85
CA LEU A 140 -9.57 22.00 -17.63
C LEU A 140 -8.51 22.52 -16.63
N ALA A 141 -7.45 21.75 -16.41
CA ALA A 141 -6.34 22.11 -15.52
C ALA A 141 -5.55 23.35 -15.98
N THR A 142 -5.57 23.65 -17.28
CA THR A 142 -4.92 24.82 -17.89
C THR A 142 -5.89 25.97 -18.19
N ASP A 143 -7.16 25.90 -17.74
CA ASP A 143 -8.12 26.97 -17.99
C ASP A 143 -7.93 28.16 -17.03
N GLN A 144 -7.51 29.29 -17.59
CA GLN A 144 -7.44 30.58 -16.89
C GLN A 144 -8.70 31.45 -17.10
N SER A 145 -9.65 30.99 -17.92
CA SER A 145 -10.86 31.75 -18.28
C SER A 145 -12.11 31.37 -17.45
N GLY A 146 -12.13 30.18 -16.83
CA GLY A 146 -13.30 29.67 -16.12
C GLY A 146 -14.45 29.23 -17.04
N LEU A 147 -14.19 29.13 -18.35
CA LEU A 147 -15.17 28.69 -19.35
C LEU A 147 -15.16 27.18 -19.58
N ARG A 148 -14.25 26.42 -18.96
CA ARG A 148 -14.26 24.96 -19.01
C ARG A 148 -14.96 24.35 -17.81
N ARG A 149 -15.81 23.36 -18.08
CA ARG A 149 -16.43 22.48 -17.06
C ARG A 149 -16.10 21.02 -17.36
N CYS A 150 -16.08 20.22 -16.31
CA CYS A 150 -16.05 18.77 -16.43
C CYS A 150 -17.41 18.21 -16.04
N LYS A 151 -17.98 17.34 -16.87
CA LYS A 151 -19.08 16.46 -16.46
C LYS A 151 -18.55 15.05 -16.24
N VAL A 152 -18.98 14.44 -15.14
CA VAL A 152 -18.74 13.04 -14.80
C VAL A 152 -20.09 12.33 -14.87
N PHE A 153 -20.15 11.26 -15.66
CA PHE A 153 -21.34 10.45 -15.89
C PHE A 153 -21.19 9.12 -15.14
N PHE A 154 -22.21 8.82 -14.35
CA PHE A 154 -22.35 7.63 -13.53
C PHE A 154 -23.46 6.75 -14.09
N GLU A 155 -23.42 5.47 -13.77
CA GLU A 155 -24.51 4.54 -13.99
C GLU A 155 -24.99 4.02 -12.63
N ASP A 156 -26.29 4.14 -12.38
CA ASP A 156 -26.93 3.57 -11.19
C ASP A 156 -27.17 2.05 -11.35
N VAL A 157 -27.43 1.36 -10.25
CA VAL A 157 -27.71 -0.10 -10.19
C VAL A 157 -28.83 -0.54 -11.14
N ASN A 158 -29.72 0.37 -11.52
CA ASN A 158 -30.82 0.16 -12.46
C ASN A 158 -30.45 0.44 -13.93
N GLY A 159 -29.16 0.49 -14.31
CA GLY A 159 -28.71 0.87 -15.66
C GLY A 159 -29.03 2.32 -16.05
N SER A 160 -29.34 3.17 -15.07
CA SER A 160 -29.81 4.54 -15.29
C SER A 160 -28.66 5.53 -15.18
N THR A 161 -28.34 6.20 -16.28
CA THR A 161 -27.19 7.13 -16.31
C THR A 161 -27.55 8.52 -15.74
N PHE A 162 -26.62 9.11 -14.97
CA PHE A 162 -26.77 10.47 -14.46
C PHE A 162 -25.44 11.24 -14.47
N ALA A 163 -25.51 12.55 -14.67
CA ALA A 163 -24.35 13.43 -14.70
C ALA A 163 -24.19 14.26 -13.42
N ARG A 164 -22.95 14.63 -13.10
CA ARG A 164 -22.59 15.69 -12.14
C ARG A 164 -21.44 16.55 -12.67
N GLU A 165 -21.33 17.77 -12.15
CA GLU A 165 -20.14 18.60 -12.35
C GLU A 165 -18.96 18.01 -11.56
N GLY A 166 -17.84 17.79 -12.23
CA GLY A 166 -16.58 17.36 -11.63
C GLY A 166 -15.66 18.56 -11.41
N LYS A 167 -15.37 18.87 -10.14
CA LYS A 167 -14.45 19.94 -9.76
C LYS A 167 -13.04 19.37 -9.63
N LEU A 168 -12.06 19.93 -10.35
CA LEU A 168 -10.67 19.50 -10.25
C LEU A 168 -10.12 19.86 -8.85
N ILE A 169 -9.66 18.85 -8.11
CA ILE A 169 -9.06 19.04 -6.79
C ILE A 169 -7.54 19.13 -6.93
N GLY A 170 -6.91 18.19 -7.63
CA GLY A 170 -5.46 18.17 -7.82
C GLY A 170 -5.04 17.26 -8.97
N TYR A 171 -3.80 17.46 -9.46
CA TYR A 171 -3.19 16.62 -10.47
C TYR A 171 -1.66 16.51 -10.29
N ASP A 172 -1.09 15.42 -10.82
CA ASP A 172 0.35 15.25 -11.02
C ASP A 172 0.64 14.91 -12.48
N ALA A 173 1.07 15.95 -13.21
CA ALA A 173 1.43 15.86 -14.62
C ALA A 173 2.68 15.00 -14.91
N SER A 174 3.45 14.63 -13.87
CA SER A 174 4.61 13.73 -14.01
C SER A 174 4.20 12.25 -14.05
N TYR A 175 3.13 11.90 -13.34
CA TYR A 175 2.58 10.53 -13.29
C TYR A 175 1.34 10.33 -14.16
N ASP A 176 0.86 11.38 -14.84
CA ASP A 176 -0.38 11.38 -15.61
C ASP A 176 -1.61 11.00 -14.76
N LEU A 177 -1.73 11.59 -13.57
CA LEU A 177 -2.84 11.39 -12.63
C LEU A 177 -3.58 12.69 -12.30
N ALA A 178 -4.89 12.61 -12.14
CA ALA A 178 -5.74 13.70 -11.65
C ALA A 178 -6.88 13.18 -10.75
N VAL A 179 -7.35 14.07 -9.87
CA VAL A 179 -8.47 13.82 -8.96
C VAL A 179 -9.56 14.87 -9.17
N LEU A 180 -10.77 14.42 -9.49
CA LEU A 180 -11.98 15.24 -9.50
C LEU A 180 -12.81 14.99 -8.22
N LYS A 181 -13.59 15.96 -7.79
CA LYS A 181 -14.66 15.83 -6.79
C LYS A 181 -16.01 16.04 -7.47
N VAL A 182 -16.93 15.10 -7.29
CA VAL A 182 -18.35 15.26 -7.65
C VAL A 182 -19.20 15.50 -6.42
N ASP A 183 -20.45 15.93 -6.61
CA ASP A 183 -21.45 15.99 -5.55
C ASP A 183 -22.50 14.88 -5.74
N VAL A 184 -22.25 13.75 -5.07
CA VAL A 184 -23.05 12.50 -5.10
C VAL A 184 -23.06 11.93 -3.68
N GLU A 185 -24.19 11.40 -3.26
CA GLU A 185 -24.36 10.76 -1.96
C GLU A 185 -23.60 9.41 -1.90
N GLY A 186 -22.97 9.12 -0.76
CA GLY A 186 -22.03 8.01 -0.61
C GLY A 186 -22.64 6.60 -0.68
N ASP A 187 -23.96 6.48 -0.73
CA ASP A 187 -24.72 5.25 -1.00
C ASP A 187 -24.76 4.90 -2.49
N LYS A 188 -24.90 5.92 -3.35
CA LYS A 188 -24.86 5.82 -4.83
C LYS A 188 -23.45 5.67 -5.40
N LEU A 189 -22.43 5.76 -4.55
CA LEU A 189 -21.02 5.58 -4.91
C LEU A 189 -20.52 4.17 -4.55
N ARG A 190 -19.94 3.51 -5.55
CA ARG A 190 -19.33 2.17 -5.46
C ARG A 190 -17.82 2.26 -5.80
N PRO A 191 -16.94 2.53 -4.83
CA PRO A 191 -15.50 2.39 -5.05
C PRO A 191 -15.15 0.92 -5.35
N PRO A 192 -14.18 0.64 -6.24
CA PRO A 192 -13.73 -0.72 -6.51
C PRO A 192 -12.80 -1.22 -5.39
N LEU A 193 -12.54 -2.52 -5.34
CA LEU A 193 -11.53 -3.08 -4.44
C LEU A 193 -10.13 -2.65 -4.92
N ILE A 194 -9.29 -2.14 -4.02
CA ILE A 194 -7.94 -1.65 -4.33
C ILE A 194 -6.92 -2.75 -4.01
N GLY A 195 -6.06 -3.09 -4.97
CA GLY A 195 -5.07 -4.16 -4.86
C GLY A 195 -3.64 -3.67 -4.58
N SER A 196 -2.67 -4.56 -4.82
CA SER A 196 -1.22 -4.29 -4.79
C SER A 196 -0.66 -4.34 -6.21
N SER A 197 0.31 -3.47 -6.52
CA SER A 197 1.10 -3.56 -7.76
C SER A 197 2.53 -4.08 -7.52
N ARG A 198 2.89 -4.41 -6.28
CA ARG A 198 4.24 -4.87 -5.88
C ARG A 198 4.51 -6.31 -6.33
N ASP A 199 3.51 -7.16 -6.14
CA ASP A 199 3.62 -8.62 -6.23
C ASP A 199 3.11 -9.16 -7.58
N LEU A 200 2.94 -8.26 -8.55
CA LEU A 200 2.57 -8.60 -9.92
C LEU A 200 3.64 -9.44 -10.59
N ARG A 201 3.20 -10.32 -11.49
CA ARG A 201 4.04 -11.26 -12.25
C ARG A 201 3.65 -11.20 -13.72
N VAL A 202 4.67 -11.20 -14.58
CA VAL A 202 4.46 -11.25 -16.04
C VAL A 202 3.72 -12.54 -16.38
N GLY A 203 2.64 -12.43 -17.17
CA GLY A 203 1.74 -13.53 -17.51
C GLY A 203 0.48 -13.65 -16.64
N GLN A 204 0.28 -12.81 -15.61
CA GLN A 204 -1.01 -12.71 -14.94
C GLN A 204 -2.07 -12.03 -15.82
N SER A 205 -3.26 -12.61 -15.90
CA SER A 205 -4.43 -12.00 -16.56
C SER A 205 -4.80 -10.65 -15.92
N CYS A 206 -5.15 -9.68 -16.75
CA CYS A 206 -5.60 -8.37 -16.31
C CYS A 206 -6.64 -7.75 -17.26
N PHE A 207 -7.49 -6.90 -16.69
CA PHE A 207 -8.72 -6.43 -17.30
C PHE A 207 -8.78 -4.91 -17.26
N ALA A 208 -8.69 -4.25 -18.42
CA ALA A 208 -8.80 -2.80 -18.53
C ALA A 208 -10.24 -2.40 -18.85
N ILE A 209 -10.93 -1.79 -17.88
CA ILE A 209 -12.32 -1.34 -17.99
C ILE A 209 -12.36 0.17 -18.27
N GLY A 210 -13.32 0.59 -19.11
CA GLY A 210 -13.67 1.99 -19.32
C GLY A 210 -15.14 2.17 -19.66
N ASN A 211 -15.58 3.42 -19.78
CA ASN A 211 -16.86 3.80 -20.36
C ASN A 211 -16.62 4.77 -21.53
N PRO A 212 -16.34 4.26 -22.75
CA PRO A 212 -16.22 5.11 -23.93
C PRO A 212 -17.54 5.77 -24.28
N LEU A 213 -17.49 7.09 -24.51
CA LEU A 213 -18.55 7.92 -25.10
C LEU A 213 -19.88 8.02 -24.30
N GLY A 214 -20.04 7.28 -23.20
CA GLY A 214 -21.25 7.30 -22.37
C GLY A 214 -22.38 6.40 -22.88
N TYR A 215 -22.08 5.37 -23.67
CA TYR A 215 -23.07 4.39 -24.15
C TYR A 215 -23.11 3.14 -23.27
N GLU A 216 -22.03 2.37 -23.22
CA GLU A 216 -21.88 1.14 -22.43
C GLU A 216 -20.42 1.00 -21.96
N HIS A 217 -20.18 0.35 -20.83
CA HIS A 217 -18.80 0.05 -20.40
C HIS A 217 -18.13 -0.96 -21.32
N THR A 218 -16.86 -0.71 -21.64
CA THR A 218 -16.02 -1.61 -22.44
C THR A 218 -15.02 -2.32 -21.54
N LEU A 219 -15.06 -3.65 -21.57
CA LEU A 219 -14.04 -4.54 -21.03
C LEU A 219 -13.00 -4.85 -22.12
N THR A 220 -11.72 -4.86 -21.75
CA THR A 220 -10.65 -5.44 -22.59
C THR A 220 -9.77 -6.33 -21.72
N THR A 221 -9.53 -7.55 -22.20
CA THR A 221 -8.69 -8.56 -21.53
C THR A 221 -7.28 -8.61 -22.13
N GLY A 222 -6.33 -9.10 -21.34
CA GLY A 222 -4.93 -9.32 -21.71
C GLY A 222 -4.14 -9.81 -20.50
N VAL A 223 -2.82 -9.70 -20.55
CA VAL A 223 -1.92 -10.05 -19.44
C VAL A 223 -1.01 -8.88 -19.05
N VAL A 224 -0.45 -8.94 -17.86
CA VAL A 224 0.74 -8.18 -17.48
C VAL A 224 1.90 -8.69 -18.36
N SER A 225 2.24 -7.94 -19.41
CA SER A 225 3.30 -8.29 -20.37
C SER A 225 4.67 -7.70 -20.03
N GLY A 226 4.74 -6.90 -18.95
CA GLY A 226 5.99 -6.37 -18.39
C GLY A 226 5.76 -5.52 -17.15
N LEU A 227 6.81 -5.32 -16.36
CA LEU A 227 6.80 -4.53 -15.13
C LEU A 227 8.04 -3.62 -15.05
N GLY A 228 7.99 -2.62 -14.19
CA GLY A 228 9.14 -1.75 -13.92
C GLY A 228 9.53 -0.82 -15.08
N ARG A 229 8.67 -0.63 -16.09
CA ARG A 229 9.02 0.13 -17.29
C ARG A 229 9.14 1.64 -17.01
N GLU A 230 10.04 2.29 -17.73
CA GLU A 230 9.99 3.75 -17.91
C GLU A 230 9.24 4.05 -19.22
N ILE A 231 8.14 4.80 -19.14
CA ILE A 231 7.37 5.29 -20.30
C ILE A 231 7.62 6.80 -20.39
N PRO A 232 7.83 7.40 -21.56
CA PRO A 232 7.81 8.86 -21.66
C PRO A 232 6.44 9.43 -21.24
N SER A 233 6.39 10.46 -20.40
CA SER A 233 5.17 11.27 -20.24
C SER A 233 5.02 12.22 -21.45
N PRO A 234 3.80 12.62 -21.84
CA PRO A 234 3.58 13.74 -22.74
C PRO A 234 4.30 15.03 -22.30
N ASN A 235 4.56 15.16 -20.99
CA ASN A 235 5.25 16.29 -20.36
C ASN A 235 6.79 16.11 -20.26
N GLY A 236 7.36 15.13 -20.96
CA GLY A 236 8.81 14.99 -21.17
C GLY A 236 9.63 14.36 -20.03
N ARG A 237 9.04 14.05 -18.87
CA ARG A 237 9.65 13.22 -17.81
C ARG A 237 9.17 11.77 -17.93
N PRO A 238 9.98 10.74 -17.68
CA PRO A 238 9.48 9.36 -17.74
C PRO A 238 8.58 9.02 -16.54
N ILE A 239 7.40 8.44 -16.81
CA ILE A 239 6.59 7.70 -15.84
C ILE A 239 7.37 6.44 -15.49
N ARG A 240 7.80 6.31 -14.23
CA ARG A 240 8.67 5.22 -13.75
C ARG A 240 7.87 4.08 -13.13
N GLY A 241 8.35 2.85 -13.33
CA GLY A 241 7.86 1.66 -12.65
C GLY A 241 6.56 1.09 -13.22
N ALA A 242 6.15 1.51 -14.42
CA ALA A 242 4.82 1.24 -14.94
C ALA A 242 4.56 -0.23 -15.29
N ILE A 243 3.27 -0.60 -15.23
CA ILE A 243 2.76 -1.89 -15.68
C ILE A 243 2.61 -1.82 -17.19
N GLN A 244 3.14 -2.81 -17.91
CA GLN A 244 2.95 -3.00 -19.34
C GLN A 244 1.94 -4.14 -19.55
N THR A 245 0.99 -3.95 -20.46
CA THR A 245 -0.02 -4.95 -20.81
C THR A 245 -0.26 -4.98 -22.32
N ASP A 246 -0.70 -6.12 -22.85
CA ASP A 246 -1.23 -6.24 -24.21
C ASP A 246 -2.75 -6.00 -24.30
N ALA A 247 -3.46 -5.93 -23.16
CA ALA A 247 -4.86 -5.53 -23.09
C ALA A 247 -5.08 -4.19 -23.82
N ALA A 248 -6.17 -4.09 -24.58
CA ALA A 248 -6.36 -3.01 -25.55
C ALA A 248 -6.77 -1.68 -24.89
N ILE A 249 -5.78 -0.82 -24.62
CA ILE A 249 -6.03 0.52 -24.04
C ILE A 249 -6.13 1.58 -25.15
N ASN A 250 -7.18 2.38 -25.11
CA ASN A 250 -7.48 3.47 -26.05
C ASN A 250 -8.05 4.69 -25.28
N ALA A 251 -8.55 5.70 -26.00
CA ALA A 251 -9.14 6.91 -25.39
C ALA A 251 -10.44 6.64 -24.58
N GLY A 252 -11.06 5.47 -24.75
CA GLY A 252 -12.26 5.04 -24.04
C GLY A 252 -11.97 4.59 -22.60
N ASN A 253 -10.95 3.75 -22.40
CA ASN A 253 -10.60 3.18 -21.10
C ASN A 253 -9.38 3.84 -20.41
N SER A 254 -8.69 4.78 -21.06
CA SER A 254 -7.70 5.64 -20.38
C SER A 254 -8.33 6.40 -19.21
N GLY A 255 -7.65 6.41 -18.06
CA GLY A 255 -8.13 6.92 -16.79
C GLY A 255 -9.01 5.94 -15.99
N GLY A 256 -9.53 4.90 -16.63
CA GLY A 256 -10.22 3.77 -15.98
C GLY A 256 -9.25 2.80 -15.29
N PRO A 257 -9.77 1.82 -14.53
CA PRO A 257 -8.97 0.86 -13.80
C PRO A 257 -8.41 -0.25 -14.70
N LEU A 258 -7.19 -0.70 -14.39
CA LEU A 258 -6.66 -2.01 -14.73
C LEU A 258 -6.87 -2.93 -13.52
N ILE A 259 -7.48 -4.09 -13.73
CA ILE A 259 -7.96 -5.00 -12.67
C ILE A 259 -7.31 -6.38 -12.80
N ASP A 260 -7.06 -7.07 -11.69
CA ASP A 260 -6.52 -8.45 -11.65
C ASP A 260 -7.60 -9.55 -11.78
N SER A 261 -7.19 -10.81 -11.75
CA SER A 261 -8.07 -11.99 -11.76
C SER A 261 -8.92 -12.20 -10.50
N TYR A 262 -8.84 -11.31 -9.52
CA TYR A 262 -9.60 -11.33 -8.26
C TYR A 262 -10.55 -10.13 -8.11
N GLY A 263 -10.58 -9.22 -9.09
CA GLY A 263 -11.41 -8.01 -9.06
C GLY A 263 -10.76 -6.80 -8.37
N HIS A 264 -9.46 -6.85 -8.04
CA HIS A 264 -8.75 -5.72 -7.44
C HIS A 264 -8.13 -4.80 -8.51
N VAL A 265 -8.24 -3.48 -8.33
CA VAL A 265 -7.52 -2.51 -9.16
C VAL A 265 -6.02 -2.58 -8.88
N ILE A 266 -5.24 -2.87 -9.93
CA ILE A 266 -3.78 -2.94 -9.93
C ILE A 266 -3.12 -1.75 -10.64
N GLY A 267 -3.89 -0.94 -11.38
CA GLY A 267 -3.40 0.34 -11.93
C GLY A 267 -4.47 1.22 -12.57
N VAL A 268 -4.04 2.38 -13.08
CA VAL A 268 -4.85 3.30 -13.90
C VAL A 268 -4.38 3.20 -15.35
N ASN A 269 -5.26 2.81 -16.27
CA ASN A 269 -5.00 2.71 -17.70
C ASN A 269 -4.52 4.04 -18.29
N THR A 270 -3.51 4.04 -19.16
CA THR A 270 -3.14 5.26 -19.93
C THR A 270 -2.62 4.92 -21.34
N ALA A 271 -3.36 5.34 -22.38
CA ALA A 271 -3.02 5.11 -23.80
C ALA A 271 -1.87 6.00 -24.33
N THR A 272 -0.82 6.19 -23.52
CA THR A 272 0.18 7.25 -23.68
C THR A 272 0.90 7.23 -25.05
N PHE A 273 1.10 6.06 -25.67
CA PHE A 273 2.00 5.89 -26.82
C PHE A 273 1.47 5.04 -27.99
N THR A 274 0.21 5.24 -28.40
CA THR A 274 -0.13 4.94 -29.81
C THR A 274 0.65 5.87 -30.74
N ARG A 275 1.20 5.35 -31.84
CA ARG A 275 2.24 6.02 -32.65
C ARG A 275 1.69 7.25 -33.41
N LYS A 276 1.67 8.42 -32.75
CA LYS A 276 1.23 9.74 -33.25
C LYS A 276 -0.02 9.68 -34.16
N GLY A 277 -1.19 9.56 -33.54
CA GLY A 277 -2.46 9.99 -34.15
C GLY A 277 -3.26 8.93 -34.90
N THR A 278 -2.90 7.65 -34.83
CA THR A 278 -3.73 6.57 -35.40
C THR A 278 -4.84 6.08 -34.46
N GLY A 279 -4.66 6.19 -33.13
CA GLY A 279 -5.59 5.64 -32.14
C GLY A 279 -5.60 4.11 -32.04
N ILE A 280 -4.72 3.42 -32.78
CA ILE A 280 -4.68 1.94 -32.87
C ILE A 280 -3.64 1.40 -31.87
N SER A 281 -4.07 0.47 -31.01
CA SER A 281 -3.19 -0.31 -30.11
C SER A 281 -2.14 -1.08 -30.91
N SER A 282 -0.87 -1.01 -30.48
CA SER A 282 0.22 -1.82 -31.04
C SER A 282 0.49 -3.10 -30.24
N GLY A 283 -0.46 -3.56 -29.41
CA GLY A 283 -0.27 -4.69 -28.49
C GLY A 283 0.69 -4.40 -27.33
N VAL A 284 1.05 -3.12 -27.12
CA VAL A 284 1.91 -2.67 -26.02
C VAL A 284 1.30 -1.41 -25.43
N ASN A 285 0.54 -1.61 -24.36
CA ASN A 285 -0.18 -0.59 -23.62
C ASN A 285 0.32 -0.54 -22.16
N PHE A 286 -0.13 0.44 -21.40
CA PHE A 286 0.42 0.72 -20.07
C PHE A 286 -0.62 1.16 -19.05
N ALA A 287 -0.33 0.87 -17.78
CA ALA A 287 -1.04 1.40 -16.63
C ALA A 287 -0.09 1.96 -15.56
N ILE A 288 -0.53 3.03 -14.90
CA ILE A 288 0.13 3.65 -13.75
C ILE A 288 -0.12 2.73 -12.54
N PRO A 289 0.91 2.23 -11.83
CA PRO A 289 0.73 1.21 -10.79
C PRO A 289 -0.11 1.71 -9.61
N ILE A 290 -0.99 0.88 -9.05
CA ILE A 290 -1.90 1.29 -7.97
C ILE A 290 -1.15 1.78 -6.73
N ASP A 291 0.05 1.28 -6.43
CA ASP A 291 0.89 1.81 -5.34
C ASP A 291 1.36 3.25 -5.58
N VAL A 292 1.48 3.70 -6.84
CA VAL A 292 1.77 5.11 -7.16
C VAL A 292 0.52 5.95 -6.94
N VAL A 293 -0.64 5.45 -7.37
CA VAL A 293 -1.96 6.10 -7.21
C VAL A 293 -2.30 6.27 -5.72
N PHE A 294 -2.18 5.21 -4.92
CA PHE A 294 -2.47 5.19 -3.49
C PHE A 294 -1.62 6.17 -2.68
N ARG A 295 -0.37 6.44 -3.10
CA ARG A 295 0.49 7.47 -2.50
C ARG A 295 0.21 8.88 -3.03
N THR A 296 -0.28 9.01 -4.26
CA THR A 296 -0.45 10.32 -4.94
C THR A 296 -1.83 10.92 -4.70
N VAL A 297 -2.90 10.12 -4.78
CA VAL A 297 -4.29 10.59 -4.71
C VAL A 297 -4.64 11.25 -3.36
N PRO A 298 -4.29 10.69 -2.18
CA PRO A 298 -4.52 11.37 -0.90
C PRO A 298 -3.79 12.72 -0.79
N PHE A 299 -2.56 12.81 -1.33
CA PHE A 299 -1.82 14.08 -1.38
C PHE A 299 -2.54 15.10 -2.27
N LEU A 300 -3.00 14.69 -3.46
CA LEU A 300 -3.73 15.58 -4.37
C LEU A 300 -5.08 16.04 -3.76
N ILE A 301 -5.76 15.19 -3.00
CA ILE A 301 -7.00 15.55 -2.28
C ILE A 301 -6.76 16.61 -1.21
N VAL A 302 -5.66 16.51 -0.45
CA VAL A 302 -5.38 17.40 0.70
C VAL A 302 -4.67 18.70 0.29
N TYR A 303 -3.78 18.65 -0.70
CA TYR A 303 -2.87 19.77 -1.06
C TYR A 303 -3.10 20.35 -2.46
N GLY A 304 -3.92 19.71 -3.30
CA GLY A 304 -4.21 20.16 -4.65
C GLY A 304 -3.09 19.88 -5.67
N PRO A 305 -2.98 20.66 -6.76
CA PRO A 305 -1.98 20.44 -7.81
C PRO A 305 -0.54 20.65 -7.34
N LYS A 306 0.38 19.77 -7.77
CA LYS A 306 1.83 20.04 -7.61
C LYS A 306 2.25 21.17 -8.55
N LEU A 307 2.90 22.21 -8.03
CA LEU A 307 3.49 23.27 -8.84
C LEU A 307 4.55 22.70 -9.81
N SER A 308 4.45 23.09 -11.09
CA SER A 308 5.43 22.70 -12.11
C SER A 308 6.71 23.54 -11.98
N SER A 309 7.81 22.89 -11.58
CA SER A 309 9.12 23.52 -11.41
C SER A 309 9.88 23.64 -12.74
N THR A 310 9.65 24.73 -13.47
CA THR A 310 10.42 25.10 -14.67
C THR A 310 11.65 25.92 -14.30
N ILE A 311 12.83 25.28 -14.31
CA ILE A 311 14.14 25.96 -14.33
C ILE A 311 14.99 25.28 -15.41
N PRO A 312 15.62 26.01 -16.35
CA PRO A 312 16.42 25.42 -17.42
C PRO A 312 17.74 24.83 -16.91
N TYR A 313 18.15 23.72 -17.51
CA TYR A 313 19.32 22.94 -17.08
C TYR A 313 20.64 23.61 -17.50
N SER A 314 21.21 24.45 -16.63
CA SER A 314 22.58 24.92 -16.75
C SER A 314 23.50 24.12 -15.83
N SER A 315 24.62 23.64 -16.35
CA SER A 315 25.58 22.85 -15.57
C SER A 315 26.44 23.73 -14.66
N LYS A 316 26.87 23.17 -13.52
CA LYS A 316 27.61 23.83 -12.42
C LYS A 316 26.80 24.74 -11.49
N LEU A 317 25.68 24.24 -10.96
CA LEU A 317 25.35 24.50 -9.56
C LEU A 317 24.84 23.21 -8.90
N SER A 318 25.48 22.78 -7.83
CA SER A 318 25.15 21.52 -7.12
C SER A 318 23.96 21.71 -6.17
N LEU A 319 22.82 22.14 -6.73
CA LEU A 319 21.53 22.13 -6.03
C LEU A 319 21.00 20.70 -5.98
N SER A 320 21.44 19.97 -4.95
CA SER A 320 20.82 18.71 -4.53
C SER A 320 19.42 19.00 -3.99
N PHE A 321 18.43 19.01 -4.88
CA PHE A 321 17.02 18.82 -4.54
C PHE A 321 16.69 17.32 -4.60
N PRO A 322 16.84 16.56 -3.51
CA PRO A 322 16.09 15.31 -3.41
C PRO A 322 14.59 15.67 -3.38
N MET A 323 13.78 14.94 -4.15
CA MET A 323 12.37 14.75 -3.78
C MET A 323 12.38 13.85 -2.55
N ALA A 324 12.65 14.44 -1.38
CA ALA A 324 12.71 13.71 -0.13
C ALA A 324 11.32 13.15 0.20
N HIS A 325 11.31 11.92 0.71
CA HIS A 325 10.25 11.54 1.63
C HIS A 325 10.44 12.42 2.87
N GLU A 326 9.72 13.54 2.95
CA GLU A 326 9.78 14.42 4.13
C GLU A 326 9.17 13.65 5.30
N ILE A 327 10.02 13.29 6.24
CA ILE A 327 9.65 12.55 7.46
C ILE A 327 9.98 13.47 8.61
N VAL A 328 8.96 14.01 9.27
CA VAL A 328 9.10 14.91 10.43
C VAL A 328 8.57 14.20 11.66
N LEU A 329 9.40 14.03 12.67
CA LEU A 329 8.99 13.54 13.98
C LEU A 329 8.75 14.73 14.92
N LEU A 330 7.48 15.04 15.20
CA LEU A 330 7.10 15.94 16.29
C LEU A 330 7.24 15.17 17.61
N SER A 331 8.10 15.63 18.51
CA SER A 331 8.29 14.97 19.80
C SER A 331 8.94 15.84 20.86
N TRP A 332 8.94 15.31 22.08
CA TRP A 332 9.59 15.93 23.24
C TRP A 332 10.72 15.02 23.74
N TRP A 333 11.87 15.58 24.10
CA TRP A 333 13.13 14.83 24.29
C TRP A 333 13.09 13.71 25.34
N ALA A 334 12.30 13.88 26.40
CA ALA A 334 12.10 12.88 27.47
C ALA A 334 10.80 12.06 27.33
N SER A 335 10.07 12.20 26.22
CA SER A 335 8.87 11.40 25.95
C SER A 335 9.26 9.96 25.64
N VAL A 336 9.03 9.03 26.57
CA VAL A 336 9.27 7.59 26.35
C VAL A 336 8.60 7.11 25.05
N PHE A 337 7.40 7.60 24.75
CA PHE A 337 6.66 7.31 23.53
C PHE A 337 7.34 7.85 22.26
N GLY A 338 7.94 9.04 22.31
CA GLY A 338 8.68 9.63 21.19
C GLY A 338 10.04 8.97 20.95
N LEU A 339 10.69 8.56 22.04
CA LEU A 339 11.93 7.79 22.01
C LEU A 339 11.77 6.44 21.30
N ARG A 340 10.63 5.74 21.46
CA ARG A 340 10.29 4.54 20.66
C ARG A 340 10.41 4.80 19.16
N VAL A 341 9.85 5.92 18.69
CA VAL A 341 9.84 6.29 17.27
C VAL A 341 11.24 6.68 16.80
N LYS A 342 12.01 7.45 17.59
CA LYS A 342 13.43 7.73 17.30
C LYS A 342 14.24 6.45 17.08
N ILE A 343 14.08 5.46 17.95
CA ILE A 343 14.79 4.18 17.86
C ILE A 343 14.33 3.39 16.62
N ALA A 344 13.02 3.27 16.35
CA ALA A 344 12.51 2.56 15.18
C ALA A 344 13.00 3.17 13.85
N LEU A 345 13.01 4.50 13.74
CA LEU A 345 13.55 5.20 12.58
C LEU A 345 15.07 4.98 12.45
N ALA A 346 15.82 4.95 13.56
CA ALA A 346 17.25 4.69 13.56
C ALA A 346 17.61 3.24 13.16
N GLU A 347 16.88 2.25 13.66
CA GLU A 347 17.02 0.83 13.27
C GLU A 347 16.80 0.64 11.76
N LYS A 348 15.73 1.25 11.22
CA LYS A 348 15.45 1.28 9.78
C LYS A 348 16.36 2.23 8.98
N ARG A 349 17.28 2.96 9.63
CA ARG A 349 18.20 3.94 9.01
C ARG A 349 17.48 5.06 8.24
N ILE A 350 16.30 5.45 8.72
CA ILE A 350 15.44 6.47 8.11
C ILE A 350 15.88 7.87 8.58
N GLY A 351 16.43 8.65 7.65
CA GLY A 351 16.66 10.07 7.84
C GLY A 351 15.34 10.82 8.01
N HIS A 352 15.24 11.64 9.05
CA HIS A 352 14.05 12.40 9.41
C HIS A 352 14.45 13.76 10.01
N GLU A 353 13.58 14.76 9.87
CA GLU A 353 13.65 15.97 10.67
C GLU A 353 13.05 15.70 12.04
N TYR A 354 13.69 16.17 13.11
CA TYR A 354 13.15 16.13 14.46
C TYR A 354 12.75 17.54 14.89
N ARG A 355 11.47 17.74 15.23
CA ARG A 355 10.96 19.00 15.77
C ARG A 355 10.59 18.79 17.24
N GLU A 356 11.28 19.53 18.12
CA GLU A 356 11.00 19.56 19.55
C GLU A 356 9.65 20.28 19.79
N GLU A 357 8.79 19.69 20.61
CA GLU A 357 7.47 20.23 20.99
C GLU A 357 7.44 20.50 22.50
N GLU A 358 6.97 21.68 22.89
CA GLU A 358 6.82 22.05 24.29
C GLU A 358 5.60 21.38 24.93
N LEU A 359 5.75 20.92 26.18
CA LEU A 359 4.69 20.19 26.89
C LEU A 359 3.44 21.04 27.16
N PHE A 360 3.66 22.33 27.41
CA PHE A 360 2.65 23.27 27.91
C PHE A 360 2.15 24.23 26.82
N ASP A 361 3.00 24.63 25.88
CA ASP A 361 2.67 25.51 24.76
C ASP A 361 2.82 24.75 23.43
N LYS A 362 1.75 24.09 23.00
CA LYS A 362 1.77 23.10 21.91
C LYS A 362 1.74 23.78 20.56
N SER A 363 2.61 23.37 19.63
CA SER A 363 2.68 24.05 18.34
C SER A 363 1.35 23.93 17.56
N PRO A 364 1.01 24.93 16.72
CA PRO A 364 -0.12 24.83 15.80
C PRO A 364 -0.02 23.62 14.86
N LEU A 365 1.20 23.14 14.58
CA LEU A 365 1.44 21.94 13.77
C LEU A 365 1.07 20.66 14.54
N LEU A 366 1.47 20.54 15.81
CA LEU A 366 1.06 19.41 16.67
C LEU A 366 -0.45 19.37 16.88
N VAL A 367 -1.08 20.53 17.11
CA VAL A 367 -2.55 20.61 17.28
C VAL A 367 -3.29 20.29 15.98
N LYS A 368 -2.76 20.68 14.81
CA LYS A 368 -3.32 20.32 13.50
C LYS A 368 -3.13 18.84 13.17
N SER A 369 -1.96 18.27 13.45
CA SER A 369 -1.61 16.90 13.07
C SER A 369 -2.07 15.82 14.05
N ASN A 370 -2.34 16.17 15.31
CA ASN A 370 -3.04 15.31 16.28
C ASN A 370 -4.20 16.09 16.92
N PRO A 371 -5.30 16.34 16.20
CA PRO A 371 -6.42 17.14 16.71
C PRO A 371 -7.18 16.44 17.85
N VAL A 372 -7.16 15.10 17.89
CA VAL A 372 -7.87 14.30 18.90
C VAL A 372 -7.19 14.43 20.26
N TYR A 373 -5.94 13.96 20.38
CA TYR A 373 -5.25 13.90 21.68
C TYR A 373 -4.31 15.09 21.92
N LYS A 374 -3.83 15.77 20.86
CA LYS A 374 -2.87 16.87 20.93
C LYS A 374 -1.63 16.45 21.74
N LYS A 375 -1.10 15.27 21.43
CA LYS A 375 0.04 14.60 22.09
C LYS A 375 1.13 14.25 21.09
N VAL A 376 2.37 14.22 21.58
CA VAL A 376 3.52 13.61 20.93
C VAL A 376 3.69 12.13 21.33
N PRO A 377 4.29 11.28 20.48
CA PRO A 377 4.81 11.59 19.13
C PRO A 377 3.72 11.76 18.08
N VAL A 378 4.07 12.51 17.03
CA VAL A 378 3.40 12.43 15.72
C VAL A 378 4.49 12.28 14.67
N LEU A 379 4.39 11.24 13.84
CA LEU A 379 5.23 11.09 12.65
C LEU A 379 4.48 11.66 11.45
N ILE A 380 5.03 12.66 10.79
CA ILE A 380 4.47 13.20 9.54
C ILE A 380 5.32 12.65 8.40
N HIS A 381 4.75 11.79 7.55
CA HIS A 381 5.42 11.24 6.37
C HIS A 381 4.74 11.78 5.11
N SER A 382 5.49 12.53 4.29
CA SER A 382 4.98 13.18 3.07
C SER A 382 3.72 14.03 3.31
N GLY A 383 3.68 14.74 4.45
CA GLY A 383 2.54 15.55 4.89
C GLY A 383 1.45 14.79 5.67
N MET A 384 1.41 13.45 5.60
CA MET A 384 0.40 12.61 6.28
C MET A 384 0.81 12.35 7.74
N PRO A 385 0.01 12.72 8.75
CA PRO A 385 0.32 12.46 10.16
C PRO A 385 -0.13 11.07 10.63
N ILE A 386 0.76 10.35 11.30
CA ILE A 386 0.51 9.11 12.04
C ILE A 386 0.71 9.41 13.53
N CYS A 387 -0.28 9.04 14.35
CA CYS A 387 -0.29 9.25 15.79
C CYS A 387 -0.15 7.92 16.56
N GLU A 388 0.08 8.01 17.87
CA GLU A 388 0.29 6.90 18.81
C GLU A 388 1.55 6.05 18.53
N SER A 389 2.49 6.07 19.47
CA SER A 389 3.85 5.54 19.28
C SER A 389 3.92 4.11 18.75
N LEU A 390 3.03 3.20 19.20
CA LEU A 390 3.02 1.81 18.75
C LEU A 390 2.57 1.69 17.28
N ALA A 391 1.47 2.36 16.91
CA ALA A 391 0.98 2.39 15.53
C ALA A 391 1.99 3.05 14.57
N ILE A 392 2.75 4.05 15.04
CA ILE A 392 3.84 4.65 14.28
C ILE A 392 4.97 3.63 14.01
N ILE A 393 5.32 2.76 14.97
CA ILE A 393 6.37 1.74 14.76
C ILE A 393 5.89 0.66 13.79
N GLU A 394 4.63 0.21 13.88
CA GLU A 394 4.06 -0.75 12.92
C GLU A 394 4.02 -0.16 11.50
N TYR A 395 3.57 1.10 11.36
CA TYR A 395 3.64 1.83 10.09
C TYR A 395 5.07 1.93 9.55
N VAL A 396 6.06 2.16 10.41
CA VAL A 396 7.48 2.21 10.01
C VAL A 396 7.99 0.84 9.54
N ASP A 397 7.54 -0.27 10.13
CA ASP A 397 7.92 -1.62 9.70
C ASP A 397 7.26 -2.03 8.38
N GLU A 398 5.97 -1.71 8.21
CA GLU A 398 5.16 -2.03 7.02
C GLU A 398 5.49 -1.16 5.79
N VAL A 399 5.94 0.08 5.98
CA VAL A 399 6.33 0.98 4.87
C VAL A 399 7.80 0.80 4.46
N TRP A 400 8.69 0.54 5.42
CA TRP A 400 10.12 0.29 5.17
C TRP A 400 10.47 -1.17 5.43
N THR A 401 9.99 -2.06 4.56
CA THR A 401 10.14 -3.52 4.67
C THR A 401 11.58 -4.03 4.50
N HIS A 402 12.57 -3.14 4.32
CA HIS A 402 13.98 -3.54 4.34
C HIS A 402 14.43 -3.96 5.75
N SER A 403 15.36 -4.91 5.81
CA SER A 403 15.87 -5.50 7.06
C SER A 403 16.55 -4.45 7.96
N PRO A 404 16.38 -4.50 9.30
CA PRO A 404 15.64 -5.52 10.06
C PRO A 404 14.12 -5.34 10.02
N LEU A 405 13.38 -6.44 10.09
CA LEU A 405 11.95 -6.42 10.48
C LEU A 405 11.85 -6.22 12.00
N LEU A 406 10.86 -5.44 12.44
CA LEU A 406 10.64 -5.14 13.86
C LEU A 406 9.59 -6.08 14.49
N LEU A 407 8.56 -6.47 13.72
CA LEU A 407 7.55 -7.46 14.12
C LEU A 407 7.83 -8.83 13.46
N PRO A 408 7.45 -9.95 14.11
CA PRO A 408 7.42 -11.26 13.47
C PRO A 408 6.51 -11.32 12.24
N GLU A 409 6.90 -12.08 11.23
CA GLU A 409 6.00 -12.42 10.12
C GLU A 409 4.86 -13.33 10.58
N ASP A 410 5.16 -14.32 11.43
CA ASP A 410 4.17 -15.24 12.00
C ASP A 410 3.04 -14.50 12.75
N PRO A 411 1.75 -14.74 12.42
CA PRO A 411 0.62 -14.05 13.06
C PRO A 411 0.52 -14.24 14.57
N TYR A 412 0.90 -15.41 15.11
CA TYR A 412 0.80 -15.69 16.55
C TYR A 412 1.90 -14.97 17.33
N GLN A 413 3.15 -15.06 16.90
CA GLN A 413 4.25 -14.31 17.50
C GLN A 413 4.04 -12.80 17.36
N ARG A 414 3.50 -12.32 16.23
CA ARG A 414 3.13 -10.92 16.01
C ARG A 414 2.01 -10.45 16.93
N ALA A 415 0.99 -11.29 17.19
CA ALA A 415 -0.02 -11.02 18.21
C ALA A 415 0.57 -10.98 19.62
N LYS A 416 1.50 -11.90 19.95
CA LYS A 416 2.22 -11.91 21.23
C LYS A 416 3.09 -10.67 21.43
N ALA A 417 3.79 -10.23 20.39
CA ALA A 417 4.57 -8.99 20.39
C ALA A 417 3.67 -7.75 20.61
N ARG A 418 2.51 -7.68 19.93
CA ARG A 418 1.51 -6.61 20.16
C ARG A 418 0.97 -6.60 21.59
N PHE A 419 0.67 -7.76 22.17
CA PHE A 419 0.24 -7.87 23.57
C PHE A 419 1.28 -7.31 24.55
N TRP A 420 2.55 -7.70 24.42
CA TRP A 420 3.60 -7.23 25.33
C TRP A 420 3.97 -5.77 25.11
N ALA A 421 3.98 -5.29 23.86
CA ALA A 421 4.16 -3.88 23.57
C ALA A 421 3.05 -3.02 24.21
N ASP A 422 1.78 -3.43 24.16
CA ASP A 422 0.71 -2.75 24.90
C ASP A 422 0.93 -2.84 26.43
N PHE A 423 1.37 -3.98 26.97
CA PHE A 423 1.67 -4.09 28.39
C PHE A 423 2.67 -3.02 28.86
N THR A 424 3.67 -2.66 28.04
CA THR A 424 4.59 -1.56 28.38
C THR A 424 3.89 -0.20 28.55
N ASN A 425 2.77 0.06 27.86
CA ASN A 425 2.01 1.31 28.04
C ASN A 425 1.47 1.46 29.47
N LYS A 426 1.20 0.33 30.16
CA LYS A 426 0.67 0.29 31.52
C LYS A 426 1.72 0.68 32.57
N ILE A 427 3.02 0.62 32.23
CA ILE A 427 4.11 1.11 33.08
C ILE A 427 4.01 2.62 33.27
N TYR A 428 3.64 3.36 32.21
CA TYR A 428 3.62 4.83 32.23
C TYR A 428 2.73 5.45 33.32
N PRO A 429 1.45 5.05 33.53
CA PRO A 429 0.65 5.57 34.63
C PRO A 429 1.19 5.19 36.02
N VAL A 430 1.72 3.98 36.21
CA VAL A 430 2.29 3.54 37.50
C VAL A 430 3.57 4.30 37.84
N GLY A 431 4.51 4.38 36.89
CA GLY A 431 5.72 5.19 37.03
C GLY A 431 5.41 6.69 37.13
N ARG A 432 4.33 7.18 36.51
CA ARG A 432 3.84 8.54 36.75
C ARG A 432 3.28 8.70 38.16
N LYS A 433 2.55 7.72 38.72
CA LYS A 433 2.11 7.78 40.12
C LYS A 433 3.33 7.86 41.05
N ALA A 434 4.25 6.90 40.96
CA ALA A 434 5.46 6.85 41.79
C ALA A 434 6.25 8.18 41.79
N ARG A 435 6.36 8.88 40.65
CA ARG A 435 7.08 10.16 40.56
C ARG A 435 6.34 11.38 41.13
N ASN A 436 5.08 11.25 41.55
CA ASN A 436 4.24 12.37 42.01
C ASN A 436 3.49 12.10 43.33
N VAL A 437 3.81 11.00 44.03
CA VAL A 437 3.27 10.68 45.37
C VAL A 437 4.41 10.38 46.34
N GLU A 438 4.11 10.35 47.64
CA GLU A 438 5.10 10.18 48.72
C GLU A 438 4.55 9.23 49.80
N GLY A 439 5.38 8.78 50.75
CA GLY A 439 4.95 7.91 51.84
C GLY A 439 4.44 6.53 51.41
N GLU A 440 3.28 6.10 51.90
CA GLU A 440 2.74 4.76 51.63
C GLU A 440 2.26 4.58 50.18
N ASP A 441 1.70 5.63 49.57
CA ASP A 441 1.29 5.62 48.17
C ASP A 441 2.47 5.42 47.21
N LEU A 442 3.65 5.92 47.59
CA LEU A 442 4.91 5.74 46.88
C LEU A 442 5.40 4.30 47.00
N ARG A 443 5.43 3.74 48.21
CA ARG A 443 5.76 2.32 48.43
C ARG A 443 4.83 1.39 47.65
N ALA A 444 3.53 1.70 47.60
CA ALA A 444 2.55 0.94 46.84
C ALA A 444 2.81 1.02 45.33
N ALA A 445 3.03 2.23 44.78
CA ALA A 445 3.33 2.42 43.36
C ALA A 445 4.68 1.79 42.95
N THR A 446 5.69 1.84 43.82
CA THR A 446 6.99 1.17 43.62
C THR A 446 6.83 -0.35 43.58
N LYS A 447 6.07 -0.93 44.52
CA LYS A 447 5.78 -2.38 44.52
C LYS A 447 5.00 -2.84 43.29
N GLU A 448 4.06 -2.02 42.82
CA GLU A 448 3.33 -2.26 41.57
C GLU A 448 4.27 -2.21 40.35
N LEU A 449 5.14 -1.20 40.27
CA LEU A 449 6.15 -1.07 39.22
C LEU A 449 7.11 -2.27 39.18
N VAL A 450 7.67 -2.68 40.32
CA VAL A 450 8.54 -3.86 40.42
C VAL A 450 7.82 -5.14 39.98
N ALA A 451 6.56 -5.33 40.35
CA ALA A 451 5.77 -6.48 39.90
C ALA A 451 5.59 -6.48 38.37
N MET A 452 5.41 -5.31 37.74
CA MET A 452 5.33 -5.20 36.28
C MET A 452 6.67 -5.47 35.58
N LEU A 453 7.79 -5.03 36.15
CA LEU A 453 9.12 -5.30 35.61
C LEU A 453 9.46 -6.80 35.71
N LYS A 454 9.10 -7.47 36.81
CA LYS A 454 9.24 -8.93 36.97
C LYS A 454 8.40 -9.74 35.99
N LEU A 455 7.20 -9.27 35.61
CA LEU A 455 6.40 -9.91 34.56
C LEU A 455 7.08 -9.83 33.18
N LEU A 456 7.74 -8.71 32.88
CA LEU A 456 8.51 -8.52 31.65
C LEU A 456 9.82 -9.32 31.65
N GLU A 457 10.50 -9.39 32.79
CA GLU A 457 11.66 -10.28 32.98
C GLU A 457 11.28 -11.76 32.78
N GLY A 458 10.10 -12.17 33.28
CA GLY A 458 9.56 -13.52 33.06
C GLY A 458 9.24 -13.84 31.60
N GLU A 459 8.79 -12.87 30.79
CA GLU A 459 8.64 -13.05 29.34
C GLU A 459 9.98 -13.02 28.60
N LEU A 460 10.96 -12.23 29.06
CA LEU A 460 12.30 -12.20 28.49
C LEU A 460 13.01 -13.56 28.70
N GLY A 461 12.94 -14.11 29.92
CA GLY A 461 13.52 -15.41 30.26
C GLY A 461 15.04 -15.43 30.03
N GLU A 462 15.50 -16.35 29.18
CA GLU A 462 16.90 -16.44 28.73
C GLU A 462 17.14 -15.82 27.33
N LYS A 463 16.14 -15.16 26.73
CA LYS A 463 16.28 -14.58 25.39
C LYS A 463 17.22 -13.36 25.43
N LEU A 464 17.96 -13.14 24.34
CA LEU A 464 18.77 -11.92 24.19
C LEU A 464 17.90 -10.67 24.10
N SER A 465 16.74 -10.82 23.46
CA SER A 465 15.73 -9.81 23.12
C SER A 465 14.31 -10.35 23.41
N PHE A 466 13.31 -9.47 23.58
CA PHE A 466 11.92 -9.91 23.69
C PHE A 466 11.43 -10.66 22.44
N ASN A 467 11.95 -10.29 21.26
CA ASN A 467 11.70 -10.95 19.97
C ASN A 467 12.63 -12.17 19.72
N GLY A 468 13.32 -12.67 20.74
CA GLY A 468 14.22 -13.83 20.65
C GLY A 468 15.68 -13.41 20.55
N GLU A 469 16.26 -13.53 19.35
CA GLU A 469 17.67 -13.18 19.08
C GLU A 469 17.83 -11.78 18.47
N THR A 470 16.83 -11.29 17.72
CA THR A 470 16.86 -9.98 17.06
C THR A 470 16.17 -8.92 17.90
N PHE A 471 16.71 -7.70 17.97
CA PHE A 471 16.05 -6.55 18.63
C PHE A 471 14.80 -6.13 17.84
N GLY A 472 13.64 -6.04 18.49
CA GLY A 472 12.36 -5.85 17.79
C GLY A 472 11.33 -4.99 18.52
N TYR A 473 10.07 -5.16 18.14
CA TYR A 473 8.95 -4.28 18.48
C TYR A 473 8.72 -4.08 19.98
N VAL A 474 8.78 -5.16 20.77
CA VAL A 474 8.63 -5.09 22.24
C VAL A 474 9.84 -4.43 22.89
N ASP A 475 11.05 -4.69 22.39
CA ASP A 475 12.27 -4.06 22.89
C ASP A 475 12.24 -2.55 22.68
N ILE A 476 11.87 -2.11 21.48
CA ILE A 476 11.65 -0.70 21.14
C ILE A 476 10.55 -0.10 22.03
N ALA A 477 9.47 -0.84 22.30
CA ALA A 477 8.37 -0.37 23.15
C ALA A 477 8.76 -0.18 24.62
N LEU A 478 9.69 -1.01 25.14
CA LEU A 478 10.12 -1.03 26.54
C LEU A 478 11.36 -0.19 26.83
N ILE A 479 12.39 -0.22 25.97
CA ILE A 479 13.72 0.34 26.32
C ILE A 479 13.69 1.85 26.66
N PRO A 480 12.79 2.70 26.12
CA PRO A 480 12.68 4.09 26.56
C PRO A 480 12.24 4.30 28.01
N PHE A 481 11.72 3.30 28.71
CA PHE A 481 11.44 3.43 30.14
C PHE A 481 12.72 3.42 30.99
N SER A 482 13.83 2.87 30.47
CA SER A 482 15.11 2.77 31.19
C SER A 482 15.71 4.13 31.57
N CYS A 483 15.53 5.19 30.76
CA CYS A 483 16.02 6.53 31.12
C CYS A 483 15.28 7.15 32.32
N TRP A 484 14.17 6.55 32.77
CA TRP A 484 13.47 6.92 34.00
C TRP A 484 13.81 6.01 35.19
N PHE A 485 14.58 4.92 35.02
CA PHE A 485 14.86 3.95 36.09
C PHE A 485 15.56 4.59 37.29
N TYR A 486 16.64 5.35 37.07
CA TYR A 486 17.31 6.14 38.11
C TYR A 486 16.35 7.07 38.87
N THR A 487 15.32 7.62 38.20
CA THR A 487 14.31 8.45 38.85
C THR A 487 13.36 7.64 39.73
N TYR A 488 13.01 6.41 39.34
CA TYR A 488 12.20 5.52 40.16
C TYR A 488 13.00 5.02 41.38
N GLU A 489 14.23 4.55 41.16
CA GLU A 489 15.13 4.04 42.20
C GLU A 489 15.43 5.10 43.27
N THR A 490 15.80 6.32 42.84
CA THR A 490 16.10 7.45 43.73
C THR A 490 14.91 7.93 44.56
N LEU A 491 13.67 7.75 44.07
CA LEU A 491 12.46 8.13 44.81
C LEU A 491 11.90 6.99 45.66
N GLY A 492 11.94 5.75 45.16
CA GLY A 492 11.38 4.57 45.82
C GLY A 492 12.31 3.87 46.80
N GLU A 493 13.57 4.32 46.91
CA GLU A 493 14.62 3.76 47.78
C GLU A 493 14.86 2.26 47.53
N PHE A 494 14.98 1.87 46.25
CA PHE A 494 15.17 0.48 45.79
C PHE A 494 16.09 0.39 44.57
N SER A 495 16.53 -0.83 44.22
CA SER A 495 17.34 -1.14 43.03
C SER A 495 16.55 -2.01 42.05
N ILE A 496 16.50 -1.60 40.78
CA ILE A 496 15.92 -2.42 39.70
C ILE A 496 16.88 -3.55 39.30
N GLU A 497 18.19 -3.41 39.53
CA GLU A 497 19.17 -4.47 39.27
C GLU A 497 19.12 -5.60 40.31
N GLU A 498 18.76 -5.30 41.56
CA GLU A 498 18.52 -6.34 42.58
C GLU A 498 17.17 -7.04 42.38
N GLU A 499 16.14 -6.29 41.96
CA GLU A 499 14.78 -6.83 41.77
C GLU A 499 14.57 -7.50 40.40
N CYS A 500 15.29 -7.10 39.35
CA CYS A 500 15.15 -7.55 37.96
C CYS A 500 16.51 -7.59 37.22
N PRO A 501 17.47 -8.43 37.64
CA PRO A 501 18.84 -8.44 37.11
C PRO A 501 18.94 -8.78 35.61
N LYS A 502 18.14 -9.74 35.11
CA LYS A 502 18.18 -10.13 33.68
C LYS A 502 17.59 -9.04 32.80
N LEU A 503 16.58 -8.33 33.31
CA LEU A 503 16.04 -7.15 32.63
C LEU A 503 17.09 -6.03 32.57
N MET A 504 17.86 -5.81 33.63
CA MET A 504 18.97 -4.84 33.61
C MET A 504 20.11 -5.27 32.68
N ASP A 505 20.43 -6.56 32.58
CA ASP A 505 21.37 -7.05 31.57
C ASP A 505 20.85 -6.90 30.14
N TRP A 506 19.53 -6.99 29.91
CA TRP A 506 18.91 -6.63 28.64
C TRP A 506 18.99 -5.12 28.36
N VAL A 507 18.81 -4.25 29.36
CA VAL A 507 19.04 -2.79 29.22
C VAL A 507 20.48 -2.52 28.81
N LYS A 508 21.47 -3.15 29.45
CA LYS A 508 22.90 -3.03 29.09
C LYS A 508 23.14 -3.43 27.63
N ARG A 509 22.66 -4.61 27.19
CA ARG A 509 22.75 -5.06 25.78
C ARG A 509 22.04 -4.12 24.80
N CYS A 510 20.93 -3.52 25.19
CA CYS A 510 20.25 -2.53 24.33
C CYS A 510 21.05 -1.23 24.21
N MET A 511 21.75 -0.79 25.27
CA MET A 511 22.60 0.39 25.24
C MET A 511 23.87 0.24 24.38
N GLU A 512 24.29 -0.99 24.07
CA GLU A 512 25.32 -1.25 23.04
C GLU A 512 24.85 -0.89 21.62
N ARG A 513 23.52 -0.73 21.40
CA ARG A 513 22.97 -0.35 20.10
C ARG A 513 23.08 1.16 19.86
N ASP A 514 23.68 1.50 18.73
CA ASP A 514 23.86 2.85 18.21
C ASP A 514 22.52 3.63 18.05
N SER A 515 21.43 2.90 17.78
CA SER A 515 20.04 3.38 17.66
C SER A 515 19.42 3.77 19.01
N VAL A 516 19.83 3.12 20.10
CA VAL A 516 19.28 3.32 21.45
C VAL A 516 20.11 4.35 22.21
N SER A 517 21.44 4.16 22.27
CA SER A 517 22.36 5.04 23.00
C SER A 517 22.38 6.48 22.51
N LYS A 518 22.11 6.72 21.21
CA LYS A 518 22.00 8.06 20.62
C LYS A 518 20.58 8.65 20.71
N ALA A 519 19.58 7.83 21.03
CA ALA A 519 18.20 8.28 21.16
C ALA A 519 17.84 8.61 22.62
N LEU A 520 18.22 7.77 23.57
CA LEU A 520 17.85 7.92 24.98
C LEU A 520 18.61 9.08 25.65
N PRO A 521 17.93 9.92 26.45
CA PRO A 521 18.60 10.93 27.25
C PRO A 521 19.28 10.34 28.50
N ASP A 522 20.26 11.07 29.02
CA ASP A 522 20.90 10.80 30.31
C ASP A 522 19.87 10.68 31.47
N PRO A 523 19.89 9.60 32.27
CA PRO A 523 18.95 9.40 33.38
C PRO A 523 19.01 10.45 34.48
N HIS A 524 20.18 11.08 34.74
CA HIS A 524 20.28 12.13 35.75
C HIS A 524 19.56 13.41 35.29
N ARG A 525 19.72 13.80 34.02
CA ARG A 525 18.96 14.89 33.39
C ARG A 525 17.45 14.62 33.38
N VAL A 526 17.01 13.37 33.24
CA VAL A 526 15.59 12.97 33.38
C VAL A 526 15.09 13.12 34.82
N TYR A 527 15.93 12.83 35.82
CA TYR A 527 15.62 13.08 37.24
C TYR A 527 15.53 14.58 37.56
N GLU A 528 16.46 15.41 37.06
CA GLU A 528 16.39 16.86 37.19
C GLU A 528 15.11 17.44 36.58
N LEU A 529 14.76 16.98 35.38
CA LEU A 529 13.49 17.30 34.72
C LEU A 529 12.28 16.90 35.58
N ASN A 530 12.30 15.74 36.24
CA ASN A 530 11.20 15.36 37.13
C ASN A 530 11.03 16.34 38.31
N ARG A 531 12.15 16.83 38.87
CA ARG A 531 12.14 17.83 39.94
C ARG A 531 11.63 19.19 39.46
N GLU A 532 11.90 19.58 38.21
CA GLU A 532 11.28 20.76 37.61
C GLU A 532 9.78 20.56 37.37
N LEU A 533 9.37 19.41 36.84
CA LEU A 533 7.97 19.11 36.55
C LEU A 533 7.11 19.05 37.83
N LYS A 534 7.60 18.54 38.97
CA LYS A 534 6.93 18.71 40.28
C LYS A 534 6.70 20.21 40.56
N LYS A 535 7.78 21.02 40.59
CA LYS A 535 7.69 22.47 40.87
C LYS A 535 6.74 23.26 39.95
N ARG A 536 6.56 22.83 38.70
CA ARG A 536 5.63 23.47 37.73
C ARG A 536 4.18 23.01 37.85
N LEU A 537 3.91 21.85 38.45
CA LEU A 537 2.59 21.23 38.51
C LEU A 537 1.91 21.33 39.90
N GLY A 538 2.70 21.51 40.96
CA GLY A 538 2.26 21.52 42.36
C GLY A 538 2.51 20.19 43.05
#